data_AF-A0A6B3CXC9-F1
#
_entry.id   AF-A0A6B3CXC9-F1
#
_cell.length_a   1.000
_cell.length_b   1.000
_cell.length_c   1.000
_cell.angle_alpha   90.00
_cell.angle_beta   90.00
_cell.angle_gamma   90.00
#
_symmetry.space_group_name_H-M   'P 1'
#
loop_
_entity.id
_entity.type
_entity.pdbx_description
1 polymer ?
#
loop_
_entity_poly.entity_id
_entity_poly.type
_entity_poly.pdbx_seq_one_letter_code
_entity_poly.pdbx_strand_id
1 'polypeptide(L)' 'AVEDGPALLRFEEKVSWLRHEHNLAYGHAKAIVHEYDLRRAARRLL' A
#
# COMPACT_ATOMS: atom_id res chain seq x y z
N ALA A 1 -9.06 -0.93 0.61
CA ALA A 1 -8.16 0.21 0.92
C ALA A 1 -7.04 0.32 -0.10
N VAL A 2 -5.96 -0.48 -0.05
CA VAL A 2 -4.84 -0.32 -1.02
C VAL A 2 -5.20 -0.73 -2.46
N GLU A 3 -6.13 -1.67 -2.66
CA GLU A 3 -6.59 -2.07 -4.01
C GLU A 3 -7.56 -1.07 -4.65
N ASP A 4 -8.15 -0.18 -3.86
CA ASP A 4 -9.09 0.85 -4.33
C ASP A 4 -8.35 2.11 -4.82
N GLY A 5 -7.03 2.14 -4.65
CA GLY A 5 -6.18 3.24 -5.08
C GLY A 5 -5.80 3.17 -6.57
N PRO A 6 -5.18 4.23 -7.10
CA PRO A 6 -4.63 4.22 -8.45
C PRO A 6 -3.66 3.04 -8.60
N ALA A 7 -3.44 2.57 -9.84
CA ALA A 7 -2.53 1.47 -10.16
C ALA A 7 -1.05 1.88 -9.98
N LEU A 8 -0.70 2.29 -8.76
CA LEU A 8 0.62 2.75 -8.35
C LEU A 8 1.55 1.55 -8.29
N LEU A 9 2.63 1.62 -9.07
CA LEU A 9 3.58 0.53 -9.19
C LEU A 9 4.64 0.59 -8.09
N ARG A 10 4.99 1.79 -7.62
CA ARG A 10 6.06 1.98 -6.63
C ARG A 10 5.51 2.00 -5.21
N PHE A 11 6.29 1.44 -4.29
CA PHE A 11 5.94 1.36 -2.88
C PHE A 11 5.66 2.74 -2.26
N GLU A 12 6.58 3.70 -2.42
CA GLU A 12 6.44 5.04 -1.83
C GLU A 12 5.23 5.81 -2.38
N GLU A 13 4.86 5.59 -3.65
CA GLU A 13 3.68 6.21 -4.24
C GLU A 13 2.41 5.71 -3.54
N LYS A 14 2.29 4.39 -3.31
CA LYS A 14 1.16 3.80 -2.57
C LYS A 14 1.09 4.34 -1.15
N VAL A 15 2.24 4.50 -0.47
CA VAL A 15 2.30 5.05 0.89
C VAL A 15 1.83 6.50 0.90
N SER A 16 2.32 7.32 -0.03
CA SER A 16 1.92 8.72 -0.16
C SER A 16 0.41 8.84 -0.41
N TRP A 17 -0.11 8.10 -1.38
CA TRP A 17 -1.55 8.09 -1.69
C TRP A 17 -2.40 7.68 -0.48
N LEU A 18 -2.11 6.53 0.13
CA LEU A 18 -2.89 6.01 1.26
C LEU A 18 -2.88 6.99 2.45
N ARG A 19 -1.73 7.63 2.67
CA ARG A 19 -1.57 8.65 3.71
C ARG A 19 -2.46 9.86 3.44
N HIS A 20 -2.48 10.36 2.21
CA HIS A 20 -3.27 11.53 1.83
C HIS A 20 -4.77 11.22 1.83
N GLU A 21 -5.17 10.07 1.29
CA GLU A 21 -6.56 9.63 1.19
C GLU A 21 -7.21 9.45 2.56
N HIS A 22 -6.48 8.85 3.51
CA HIS A 22 -7.01 8.50 4.84
C HIS A 22 -6.43 9.34 5.98
N ASN A 23 -5.72 10.43 5.65
CA ASN A 23 -5.05 11.31 6.60
C ASN A 23 -4.21 10.56 7.67
N LEU A 24 -3.45 9.55 7.24
CA LEU A 24 -2.67 8.70 8.13
C LEU A 24 -1.30 9.32 8.47
N ALA A 25 -0.69 8.84 9.55
CA ALA A 25 0.74 9.03 9.76
C ALA A 25 1.54 8.18 8.76
N TYR A 26 2.70 8.66 8.32
CA TYR A 26 3.55 7.96 7.34
C TYR A 26 3.89 6.52 7.79
N GLY A 27 4.25 6.32 9.06
CA GLY A 27 4.58 5.00 9.59
C GLY A 27 3.42 4.00 9.52
N HIS A 28 2.18 4.47 9.74
CA HIS A 28 1.00 3.63 9.64
C HIS A 28 0.70 3.26 8.19
N ALA A 29 0.72 4.24 7.29
CA ALA A 29 0.54 4.00 5.85
C ALA A 29 1.60 3.04 5.30
N LYS A 30 2.87 3.20 5.70
CA LYS A 30 3.98 2.32 5.33
C LYS A 30 3.75 0.87 5.76
N ALA A 31 3.33 0.64 7.00
CA ALA A 31 3.05 -0.70 7.51
C ALA A 31 1.93 -1.40 6.73
N ILE A 32 0.86 -0.67 6.42
CA ILE A 32 -0.28 -1.20 5.65
C ILE A 32 0.13 -1.59 4.23
N VAL A 33 0.86 -0.72 3.52
CA VAL A 33 1.30 -1.00 2.14
C VAL A 33 2.29 -2.17 2.11
N HIS A 34 3.19 -2.25 3.09
CA HIS A 34 4.16 -3.35 3.18
C HIS A 34 3.47 -4.71 3.34
N GLU A 35 2.56 -4.81 4.29
CA GLU A 35 1.77 -6.02 4.51
C GLU A 35 0.92 -6.38 3.28
N TYR A 36 0.34 -5.38 2.60
CA TYR A 36 -0.39 -5.58 1.35
C TYR A 36 0.50 -6.18 0.25
N ASP A 37 1.69 -5.62 0.04
CA ASP A 37 2.63 -6.10 -0.98
C ASP A 37 3.13 -7.52 -0.67
N LEU A 38 3.37 -7.86 0.60
CA LEU A 38 3.68 -9.23 1.04
C LEU A 38 2.56 -10.21 0.69
N ARG A 39 1.31 -9.89 1.05
CA ARG A 39 0.14 -10.73 0.74
C ARG A 39 -0.07 -10.88 -0.76
N ARG A 40 0.15 -9.80 -1.53
CA ARG A 40 0.05 -9.83 -3.00
C ARG A 40 1.14 -10.69 -3.64
N ALA A 41 2.37 -10.61 -3.13
CA ALA A 41 3.47 -11.46 -3.59
C ALA A 41 3.19 -12.94 -3.29
N ALA A 42 2.71 -13.26 -2.09
CA ALA A 42 2.32 -14.62 -1.73
C ALA A 42 1.26 -15.21 -2.66
N ARG A 43 0.24 -14.41 -3.06
CA ARG A 43 -0.78 -14.83 -4.03
C ARG A 43 -0.24 -15.10 -5.44
N ARG A 44 0.91 -14.53 -5.83
CA ARG A 44 1.53 -14.77 -7.15
C ARG A 44 2.36 -16.05 -7.21
N LEU A 45 2.68 -16.64 -6.05
CA LEU A 45 3.50 -17.85 -5.96
C LEU A 45 2.65 -19.14 -5.89
N LEU A 46 1.32 -19.01 -5.93
CA LEU A 46 0.34 -20.10 -6.00
C LEU A 46 -0.19 -20.20 -7.44
#